data_AF-D8V7T3-F1
#
_entry.id   AF-D8V7T3-F1
#
_cell.length_a   1.000
_cell.length_b   1.000
_cell.length_c   1.000
_cell.angle_alpha   90.00
_cell.angle_beta   90.00
_cell.angle_gamma   90.00
#
_symmetry.space_group_name_H-M   'P 1'
#
loop_
_entity.id
_entity.type
_entity.pdbx_description
1 polymer ?
#
loop_
_entity_poly.entity_id
_entity_poly.type
_entity_poly.pdbx_seq_one_letter_code
_entity_poly.pdbx_strand_id
1 'polypeptide(L)'
;DNAIKDYKLYPLDRCFDDKSKMKVCDLIGDAIGCKDKTKLDELDEWNDVDMRGTYNKHKGVLIPPRRRQLCFSRIVRGPANLRSLNEFKEEILKGAQSEGKFLGNYYKEHKDKEKKEDRKEKALEAMKNSFYDYEDIIKGTDMLANIEFKDIKRKLDRLLEKETNNNTKKAEDWWETNKKSIWNAMLCGYKKSGNKIIDRSWCTIPTTEKTPQFLRWIKEWGKNVCIEKEKYKKNVKSECSNVSNIDLDPQASESTKCIPEIRKYQEWSRKRSIQWEAISEGYKKYKGKDEFKNVKEPDANEYLNEHCSKCPCGYNDMEEMNNNEDNEKEAFNRIIEKVNIPAE
;
A
#
# COMPACT_ATOMS: atom_id res chain seq x y z
N ASP A 1 20.48 -31.73 15.30
CA ASP A 1 20.25 -31.50 13.85
C ASP A 1 19.07 -32.25 13.22
N ASN A 2 17.85 -32.21 13.79
CA ASN A 2 16.70 -32.90 13.15
C ASN A 2 15.30 -32.39 13.57
N ALA A 3 14.99 -31.09 13.41
CA ALA A 3 13.61 -30.60 13.60
C ALA A 3 13.22 -29.36 12.76
N ILE A 4 13.91 -29.14 11.64
CA ILE A 4 13.40 -28.35 10.52
C ILE A 4 13.72 -29.15 9.26
N LYS A 5 13.11 -30.33 9.14
CA LYS A 5 13.02 -30.95 7.81
C LYS A 5 12.08 -30.06 7.02
N ASP A 6 12.71 -29.20 6.25
CA ASP A 6 12.25 -28.49 5.08
C ASP A 6 11.01 -29.18 4.47
N TYR A 7 9.83 -28.78 4.92
CA TYR A 7 8.55 -29.25 4.36
C TYR A 7 8.42 -28.64 2.97
N LYS A 8 8.99 -29.35 1.99
CA LYS A 8 8.84 -29.10 0.55
C LYS A 8 7.40 -29.45 0.15
N LEU A 9 6.42 -28.65 0.57
CA LEU A 9 5.09 -28.71 -0.04
C LEU A 9 5.22 -28.38 -1.53
N TYR A 10 6.02 -27.35 -1.85
CA TYR A 10 6.30 -26.84 -3.18
C TYR A 10 7.73 -26.25 -3.16
N PRO A 11 8.67 -26.62 -4.05
CA PRO A 11 10.02 -26.03 -4.08
C PRO A 11 9.97 -24.56 -4.54
N LEU A 12 9.45 -23.69 -3.68
CA LEU A 12 9.34 -22.23 -3.79
C LEU A 12 10.56 -21.55 -3.17
N ASP A 13 11.63 -22.28 -2.90
CA ASP A 13 12.88 -21.80 -2.32
C ASP A 13 13.78 -21.13 -3.36
N ARG A 14 13.50 -21.29 -4.66
CA ARG A 14 14.24 -20.66 -5.76
C ARG A 14 13.31 -19.81 -6.61
N CYS A 15 13.71 -18.57 -6.88
CA CYS A 15 12.98 -17.76 -7.85
C CYS A 15 13.03 -18.39 -9.25
N PHE A 16 11.97 -18.20 -10.01
CA PHE A 16 11.65 -19.01 -11.18
C PHE A 16 12.41 -18.59 -12.46
N ASP A 17 12.69 -19.57 -13.30
CA ASP A 17 12.95 -19.43 -14.73
C ASP A 17 11.68 -19.85 -15.50
N ASP A 18 11.49 -19.34 -16.72
CA ASP A 18 10.16 -19.21 -17.32
C ASP A 18 9.41 -20.51 -17.68
N LYS A 19 10.11 -21.64 -17.83
CA LYS A 19 9.53 -22.88 -18.42
C LYS A 19 9.40 -24.07 -17.48
N SER A 20 10.43 -24.41 -16.69
CA SER A 20 10.44 -25.67 -15.90
C SER A 20 9.78 -25.52 -14.53
N LYS A 21 9.76 -24.31 -13.95
CA LYS A 21 9.31 -24.10 -12.56
C LYS A 21 7.88 -23.55 -12.43
N MET A 22 7.21 -23.21 -13.53
CA MET A 22 5.80 -22.77 -13.50
C MET A 22 4.86 -23.84 -12.94
N LYS A 23 5.18 -25.13 -13.13
CA LYS A 23 4.44 -26.26 -12.57
C LYS A 23 4.30 -26.19 -11.04
N VAL A 24 5.27 -25.60 -10.34
CA VAL A 24 5.22 -25.45 -8.88
C VAL A 24 4.13 -24.45 -8.47
N CYS A 25 3.95 -23.38 -9.25
CA CYS A 25 2.86 -22.43 -9.05
C CYS A 25 1.48 -23.07 -9.27
N ASP A 26 1.36 -24.01 -10.20
CA ASP A 26 0.09 -24.68 -10.51
C ASP A 26 -0.42 -25.54 -9.35
N LEU A 27 0.47 -25.97 -8.45
CA LEU A 27 0.12 -26.78 -7.30
C LEU A 27 -0.48 -25.98 -6.14
N ILE A 28 -0.22 -24.66 -6.08
CA ILE A 28 -0.84 -23.79 -5.07
C ILE A 28 -2.25 -23.44 -5.56
N GLY A 29 -3.26 -23.81 -4.77
CA GLY A 29 -4.65 -23.43 -5.03
C GLY A 29 -4.92 -21.94 -4.81
N ASP A 30 -6.09 -21.47 -5.22
CA ASP A 30 -6.56 -20.14 -4.84
C ASP A 30 -7.08 -20.14 -3.39
N ALA A 31 -6.87 -19.04 -2.68
CA ALA A 31 -7.38 -18.89 -1.32
C ALA A 31 -8.90 -18.71 -1.28
N ILE A 32 -9.52 -19.32 -0.28
CA ILE A 32 -10.96 -19.15 -0.02
C ILE A 32 -11.20 -17.76 0.59
N GLY A 33 -12.18 -17.04 0.04
CA GLY A 33 -12.67 -15.78 0.59
C GLY A 33 -11.90 -14.53 0.15
N CYS A 34 -11.06 -14.64 -0.89
CA CYS A 34 -10.45 -13.49 -1.54
C CYS A 34 -11.29 -13.05 -2.75
N LYS A 35 -11.30 -11.73 -3.01
CA LYS A 35 -12.08 -11.09 -4.07
C LYS A 35 -11.15 -10.27 -4.98
N ASP A 36 -11.65 -9.92 -6.16
CA ASP A 36 -10.98 -8.97 -7.03
C ASP A 36 -10.77 -7.63 -6.34
N LYS A 37 -9.69 -6.95 -6.71
CA LYS A 37 -9.35 -5.64 -6.15
C LYS A 37 -10.13 -4.55 -6.85
N THR A 38 -10.55 -3.55 -6.10
CA THR A 38 -11.24 -2.37 -6.64
C THR A 38 -10.67 -1.13 -5.98
N LYS A 39 -10.55 -0.03 -6.73
CA LYS A 39 -10.26 1.30 -6.17
C LYS A 39 -8.99 1.38 -5.31
N LEU A 40 -7.93 0.65 -5.68
CA LEU A 40 -6.67 0.67 -4.92
C LEU A 40 -5.94 2.01 -5.01
N ASP A 41 -6.11 2.71 -6.13
CA ASP A 41 -5.48 4.00 -6.40
C ASP A 41 -6.38 5.18 -5.96
N GLU A 42 -7.62 4.94 -5.51
CA GLU A 42 -8.54 6.00 -5.13
C GLU A 42 -8.19 6.53 -3.74
N LEU A 43 -7.66 7.76 -3.67
CA LEU A 43 -7.29 8.40 -2.40
C LEU A 43 -8.49 8.57 -1.43
N ASP A 44 -9.72 8.63 -1.94
CA ASP A 44 -10.95 8.69 -1.13
C ASP A 44 -11.20 7.41 -0.31
N GLU A 45 -10.61 6.27 -0.70
CA GLU A 45 -10.77 5.00 0.01
C GLU A 45 -9.80 4.84 1.21
N TRP A 46 -8.87 5.79 1.39
CA TRP A 46 -7.96 5.87 2.54
C TRP A 46 -8.68 6.45 3.74
N ASN A 47 -8.93 5.63 4.75
CA ASN A 47 -9.67 6.00 5.94
C ASN A 47 -9.30 5.09 7.13
N ASP A 48 -9.85 5.39 8.30
CA ASP A 48 -9.62 4.69 9.56
C ASP A 48 -10.83 3.85 10.00
N VAL A 49 -11.84 3.66 9.13
CA VAL A 49 -13.15 3.09 9.52
C VAL A 49 -13.06 1.66 10.10
N ASP A 50 -12.05 0.90 9.66
CA ASP A 50 -11.82 -0.47 10.11
C ASP A 50 -10.92 -0.54 11.37
N MET A 51 -10.37 0.60 11.82
CA MET A 51 -9.55 0.67 13.03
C MET A 51 -10.43 0.51 14.27
N ARG A 52 -10.07 -0.46 15.12
CA ARG A 52 -10.75 -0.70 16.41
C ARG A 52 -9.93 -0.15 17.57
N GLY A 53 -10.60 0.47 18.53
CA GLY A 53 -9.98 0.93 19.77
C GLY A 53 -10.63 2.22 20.28
N THR A 54 -10.07 2.77 21.36
CA THR A 54 -10.42 4.12 21.78
C THR A 54 -9.98 5.12 20.71
N TYR A 55 -10.74 6.19 20.52
CA TYR A 55 -10.52 7.24 19.52
C TYR A 55 -9.04 7.67 19.41
N ASN A 56 -8.35 7.75 20.55
CA ASN A 56 -6.95 8.19 20.59
C ASN A 56 -5.92 7.11 20.28
N LYS A 57 -6.24 5.81 20.26
CA LYS A 57 -5.21 4.76 20.11
C LYS A 57 -4.53 4.82 18.75
N HIS A 58 -5.32 5.03 17.69
CA HIS A 58 -4.86 5.00 16.30
C HIS A 58 -5.08 6.32 15.55
N LYS A 59 -5.29 7.44 16.28
CA LYS A 59 -5.37 8.79 15.70
C LYS A 59 -4.25 9.01 14.67
N GLY A 60 -4.65 9.44 13.48
CA GLY A 60 -3.77 9.77 12.35
C GLY A 60 -3.38 8.60 11.44
N VAL A 61 -3.86 7.39 11.70
CA VAL A 61 -3.61 6.22 10.84
C VAL A 61 -4.70 6.12 9.78
N LEU A 62 -4.33 6.28 8.51
CA LEU A 62 -5.19 5.95 7.37
C LEU A 62 -4.79 4.59 6.81
N ILE A 63 -5.75 3.68 6.70
CA ILE A 63 -5.50 2.33 6.20
C ILE A 63 -5.50 2.37 4.67
N PRO A 64 -4.43 1.87 4.00
CA PRO A 64 -4.42 1.75 2.55
C PRO A 64 -5.59 0.89 2.05
N PRO A 65 -6.29 1.28 0.96
CA PRO A 65 -7.35 0.48 0.34
C PRO A 65 -6.88 -0.94 0.01
N ARG A 66 -5.61 -1.07 -0.38
CA ARG A 66 -4.92 -2.34 -0.61
C ARG A 66 -4.84 -3.21 0.65
N ARG A 67 -4.45 -2.65 1.81
CA ARG A 67 -4.41 -3.37 3.10
C ARG A 67 -5.81 -3.80 3.52
N ARG A 68 -6.83 -2.94 3.35
CA ARG A 68 -8.24 -3.26 3.67
C ARG A 68 -8.74 -4.45 2.83
N GLN A 69 -8.27 -4.55 1.60
CA GLN A 69 -8.60 -5.62 0.66
C GLN A 69 -7.59 -6.77 0.62
N LEU A 70 -6.59 -6.81 1.53
CA LEU A 70 -5.53 -7.81 1.52
C LEU A 70 -6.13 -9.22 1.51
N CYS A 71 -5.81 -10.00 0.47
CA CYS A 71 -6.18 -11.39 0.41
C CYS A 71 -5.37 -12.13 1.45
N PHE A 72 -6.05 -12.88 2.30
CA PHE A 72 -5.47 -13.75 3.31
C PHE A 72 -6.44 -14.91 3.47
N SER A 73 -6.02 -16.17 3.55
CA SER A 73 -7.00 -17.27 3.51
C SER A 73 -8.03 -17.19 4.65
N ARG A 74 -9.32 -17.31 4.32
CA ARG A 74 -10.42 -17.34 5.30
C ARG A 74 -10.29 -18.52 6.26
N ILE A 75 -9.63 -19.61 5.86
CA ILE A 75 -9.39 -20.77 6.72
C ILE A 75 -8.50 -20.35 7.91
N VAL A 76 -7.46 -19.55 7.67
CA VAL A 76 -6.58 -19.05 8.73
C VAL A 76 -7.28 -18.03 9.63
N ARG A 77 -8.13 -17.18 9.04
CA ARG A 77 -8.91 -16.14 9.75
C ARG A 77 -10.09 -16.71 10.56
N GLY A 78 -10.65 -17.83 10.14
CA GLY A 78 -11.85 -18.43 10.72
C GLY A 78 -11.66 -19.03 12.12
N PRO A 79 -12.74 -19.44 12.79
CA PRO A 79 -12.67 -20.05 14.13
C PRO A 79 -12.05 -21.45 14.12
N ALA A 80 -11.97 -22.09 12.95
CA ALA A 80 -11.33 -23.38 12.79
C ALA A 80 -9.85 -23.29 13.19
N ASN A 81 -9.41 -24.18 14.07
CA ASN A 81 -7.98 -24.34 14.34
C ASN A 81 -7.39 -25.21 13.23
N LEU A 82 -6.40 -24.66 12.53
CA LEU A 82 -5.51 -25.44 11.68
C LEU A 82 -4.84 -26.52 12.53
N ARG A 83 -4.70 -27.73 11.98
CA ARG A 83 -4.25 -28.90 12.76
C ARG A 83 -2.74 -29.05 12.77
N SER A 84 -2.07 -28.44 11.78
CA SER A 84 -0.62 -28.48 11.65
C SER A 84 0.03 -27.20 11.10
N LEU A 85 1.36 -27.06 11.30
CA LEU A 85 2.16 -26.01 10.68
C LEU A 85 2.15 -26.08 9.15
N ASN A 86 2.01 -27.29 8.59
CA ASN A 86 1.92 -27.50 7.15
C ASN A 86 0.63 -26.93 6.57
N GLU A 87 -0.52 -27.23 7.19
CA GLU A 87 -1.80 -26.65 6.78
C GLU A 87 -1.78 -25.13 6.91
N PHE A 88 -1.19 -24.59 8.00
CA PHE A 88 -1.02 -23.15 8.16
C PHE A 88 -0.19 -22.55 7.02
N LYS A 89 0.98 -23.13 6.73
CA LYS A 89 1.83 -22.67 5.63
C LYS A 89 1.10 -22.72 4.30
N GLU A 90 0.41 -23.81 4.00
CA GLU A 90 -0.34 -23.98 2.76
C GLU A 90 -1.37 -22.86 2.56
N GLU A 91 -2.16 -22.56 3.59
CA GLU A 91 -3.18 -21.52 3.53
C GLU A 91 -2.59 -20.09 3.41
N ILE A 92 -1.44 -19.83 4.04
CA ILE A 92 -0.70 -18.58 3.83
C ILE A 92 -0.22 -18.46 2.38
N LEU A 93 0.33 -19.53 1.79
CA LEU A 93 0.79 -19.55 0.40
C LEU A 93 -0.35 -19.37 -0.59
N LYS A 94 -1.51 -20.01 -0.36
CA LYS A 94 -2.73 -19.78 -1.17
C LYS A 94 -3.15 -18.31 -1.12
N GLY A 95 -3.15 -17.71 0.08
CA GLY A 95 -3.46 -16.29 0.25
C GLY A 95 -2.51 -15.40 -0.53
N ALA A 96 -1.20 -15.62 -0.37
CA ALA A 96 -0.17 -14.80 -1.00
C ALA A 96 -0.23 -14.93 -2.54
N GLN A 97 -0.48 -16.13 -3.05
CA GLN A 97 -0.71 -16.34 -4.47
C GLN A 97 -1.94 -15.60 -4.97
N SER A 98 -3.07 -15.72 -4.29
CA SER A 98 -4.29 -15.02 -4.70
C SER A 98 -4.10 -13.50 -4.60
N GLU A 99 -3.37 -12.98 -3.61
CA GLU A 99 -3.00 -11.56 -3.53
C GLU A 99 -2.23 -11.10 -4.77
N GLY A 100 -1.17 -11.82 -5.13
CA GLY A 100 -0.39 -11.50 -6.33
C GLY A 100 -1.21 -11.58 -7.62
N LYS A 101 -2.14 -12.54 -7.71
CA LYS A 101 -3.06 -12.71 -8.85
C LYS A 101 -4.00 -11.51 -8.98
N PHE A 102 -4.67 -11.12 -7.89
CA PHE A 102 -5.66 -10.05 -7.94
C PHE A 102 -5.02 -8.66 -8.10
N LEU A 103 -3.84 -8.42 -7.50
CA LEU A 103 -3.05 -7.21 -7.78
C LEU A 103 -2.59 -7.18 -9.26
N GLY A 104 -2.14 -8.32 -9.79
CA GLY A 104 -1.76 -8.46 -11.19
C GLY A 104 -2.92 -8.19 -12.16
N ASN A 105 -4.13 -8.67 -11.84
CA ASN A 105 -5.34 -8.39 -12.62
C ASN A 105 -5.67 -6.89 -12.60
N TYR A 106 -5.72 -6.28 -11.42
CA TYR A 106 -6.10 -4.88 -11.22
C TYR A 106 -5.23 -3.92 -12.03
N TYR A 107 -3.90 -4.01 -11.92
CA TYR A 107 -2.99 -3.12 -12.65
C TYR A 107 -2.82 -3.48 -14.13
N LYS A 108 -3.26 -4.67 -14.55
CA LYS A 108 -3.30 -5.06 -15.96
C LYS A 108 -4.53 -4.46 -16.66
N GLU A 109 -5.67 -4.48 -15.99
CA GLU A 109 -6.97 -4.06 -16.53
C GLU A 109 -7.20 -2.55 -16.49
N HIS A 110 -6.41 -1.80 -15.72
CA HIS A 110 -6.46 -0.34 -15.72
C HIS A 110 -6.21 0.23 -17.12
N LYS A 111 -7.28 0.80 -17.70
CA LYS A 111 -7.43 1.20 -19.11
C LYS A 111 -6.86 2.58 -19.45
N ASP A 112 -6.21 3.24 -18.52
CA ASP A 112 -5.59 4.53 -18.82
C ASP A 112 -4.43 4.36 -19.82
N LYS A 113 -4.10 5.44 -20.54
CA LYS A 113 -2.98 5.55 -21.50
C LYS A 113 -1.59 5.38 -20.84
N GLU A 114 -1.54 4.76 -19.67
CA GLU A 114 -0.36 4.51 -18.87
C GLU A 114 0.51 3.42 -19.51
N LYS A 115 1.84 3.60 -19.50
CA LYS A 115 2.74 2.67 -20.17
C LYS A 115 2.72 1.31 -19.45
N LYS A 116 3.00 0.25 -20.19
CA LYS A 116 3.05 -1.12 -19.63
C LYS A 116 4.05 -1.24 -18.47
N GLU A 117 5.15 -0.50 -18.53
CA GLU A 117 6.18 -0.54 -17.50
C GLU A 117 5.70 0.09 -16.18
N ASP A 118 5.04 1.24 -16.25
CA ASP A 118 4.45 1.91 -15.09
C ASP A 118 3.42 1.00 -14.38
N ARG A 119 2.61 0.27 -15.15
CA ARG A 119 1.65 -0.71 -14.62
C ARG A 119 2.32 -1.87 -13.89
N LYS A 120 3.42 -2.41 -14.43
CA LYS A 120 4.19 -3.45 -13.75
C LYS A 120 4.81 -2.92 -12.46
N GLU A 121 5.31 -1.69 -12.49
CA GLU A 121 5.91 -1.08 -11.32
C GLU A 121 4.88 -0.89 -10.20
N LYS A 122 3.69 -0.36 -10.50
CA LYS A 122 2.58 -0.25 -9.54
C LYS A 122 2.19 -1.60 -8.96
N ALA A 123 2.08 -2.63 -9.81
CA ALA A 123 1.78 -3.99 -9.35
C ALA A 123 2.87 -4.53 -8.40
N LEU A 124 4.15 -4.36 -8.76
CA LEU A 124 5.28 -4.78 -7.93
C LEU A 124 5.25 -4.09 -6.57
N GLU A 125 5.05 -2.78 -6.55
CA GLU A 125 5.03 -2.02 -5.31
C GLU A 125 3.85 -2.40 -4.42
N ALA A 126 2.65 -2.55 -4.99
CA ALA A 126 1.50 -3.05 -4.24
C ALA A 126 1.74 -4.47 -3.70
N MET A 127 2.42 -5.33 -4.44
CA MET A 127 2.84 -6.65 -3.95
C MET A 127 3.85 -6.54 -2.82
N LYS A 128 4.83 -5.64 -2.89
CA LYS A 128 5.79 -5.38 -1.81
C LYS A 128 5.08 -4.90 -0.55
N ASN A 129 4.20 -3.91 -0.67
CA ASN A 129 3.43 -3.39 0.47
C ASN A 129 2.55 -4.47 1.09
N SER A 130 1.93 -5.33 0.28
CA SER A 130 1.15 -6.47 0.77
C SER A 130 2.01 -7.52 1.44
N PHE A 131 3.19 -7.82 0.91
CA PHE A 131 4.16 -8.73 1.53
C PHE A 131 4.57 -8.24 2.92
N TYR A 132 4.76 -6.93 3.08
CA TYR A 132 5.05 -6.31 4.36
C TYR A 132 3.88 -6.40 5.33
N ASP A 133 2.65 -6.19 4.88
CA ASP A 133 1.47 -6.38 5.74
C ASP A 133 1.30 -7.85 6.16
N TYR A 134 1.64 -8.80 5.29
CA TYR A 134 1.69 -10.23 5.63
C TYR A 134 2.64 -10.49 6.79
N GLU A 135 3.83 -9.88 6.76
CA GLU A 135 4.81 -9.96 7.85
C GLU A 135 4.21 -9.46 9.16
N ASP A 136 3.59 -8.27 9.15
CA ASP A 136 3.04 -7.70 10.37
C ASP A 136 1.89 -8.54 10.93
N ILE A 137 1.04 -9.09 10.06
CA ILE A 137 -0.07 -9.96 10.48
C ILE A 137 0.48 -11.23 11.13
N ILE A 138 1.50 -11.84 10.52
CA ILE A 138 2.10 -13.09 11.01
C ILE A 138 2.85 -12.86 12.33
N LYS A 139 3.64 -11.79 12.42
CA LYS A 139 4.37 -11.39 13.63
C LYS A 139 3.46 -10.76 14.69
N GLY A 140 2.22 -10.41 14.34
CA GLY A 140 1.25 -9.77 15.23
C GLY A 140 1.56 -8.30 15.55
N THR A 141 2.29 -7.62 14.67
CA THR A 141 2.61 -6.19 14.73
C THR A 141 1.70 -5.34 13.83
N ASP A 142 0.73 -5.96 13.15
CA ASP A 142 -0.21 -5.26 12.26
C ASP A 142 -1.09 -4.29 13.06
N MET A 143 -1.16 -3.05 12.59
CA MET A 143 -1.90 -1.97 13.23
C MET A 143 -3.42 -2.17 13.07
N LEU A 144 -3.87 -2.87 12.02
CA LEU A 144 -5.27 -3.21 11.80
C LEU A 144 -5.68 -4.42 12.65
N ALA A 145 -5.87 -4.19 13.95
CA ALA A 145 -6.26 -5.20 14.92
C ALA A 145 -7.75 -5.60 14.84
N ASN A 146 -8.25 -5.95 13.65
CA ASN A 146 -9.59 -6.50 13.50
C ASN A 146 -9.67 -7.94 14.05
N ILE A 147 -10.90 -8.43 14.35
CA ILE A 147 -11.09 -9.78 14.94
C ILE A 147 -10.48 -10.88 14.06
N GLU A 148 -10.50 -10.71 12.74
CA GLU A 148 -10.05 -11.73 11.79
C GLU A 148 -8.52 -11.94 11.83
N PHE A 149 -7.74 -10.88 12.05
CA PHE A 149 -6.27 -10.94 12.04
C PHE A 149 -5.64 -11.01 13.44
N LYS A 150 -6.34 -10.58 14.48
CA LYS A 150 -5.82 -10.50 15.86
C LYS A 150 -5.30 -11.84 16.39
N ASP A 151 -5.88 -12.95 15.95
CA ASP A 151 -5.57 -14.28 16.47
C ASP A 151 -4.52 -15.04 15.66
N ILE A 152 -4.03 -14.50 14.54
CA ILE A 152 -3.13 -15.24 13.64
C ILE A 152 -1.82 -15.62 14.34
N LYS A 153 -1.13 -14.64 14.96
CA LYS A 153 0.11 -14.89 15.71
C LYS A 153 -0.10 -15.94 16.79
N ARG A 154 -1.17 -15.80 17.58
CA ARG A 154 -1.53 -16.72 18.68
C ARG A 154 -1.78 -18.14 18.17
N LYS A 155 -2.45 -18.30 17.03
CA LYS A 155 -2.68 -19.63 16.40
C LYS A 155 -1.36 -20.23 15.94
N LEU A 156 -0.49 -19.44 15.33
CA LEU A 156 0.83 -19.88 14.86
C LEU A 156 1.72 -20.29 16.04
N ASP A 157 1.80 -19.49 17.10
CA ASP A 157 2.59 -19.79 18.30
C ASP A 157 2.15 -21.13 18.93
N ARG A 158 0.84 -21.39 19.03
CA ARG A 158 0.32 -22.69 19.53
C ARG A 158 0.70 -23.88 18.65
N LEU A 159 0.71 -23.70 17.32
CA LEU A 159 1.15 -24.74 16.39
C LEU A 159 2.64 -25.02 16.53
N LEU A 160 3.44 -23.96 16.69
CA LEU A 160 4.89 -24.06 16.93
C LEU A 160 5.19 -24.80 18.22
N GLU A 161 4.55 -24.45 19.34
CA GLU A 161 4.69 -25.13 20.63
C GLU A 161 4.41 -26.63 20.50
N LYS A 162 3.28 -26.97 19.87
CA LYS A 162 2.80 -28.35 19.70
C LYS A 162 3.74 -29.20 18.84
N GLU A 163 4.24 -28.68 17.72
CA GLU A 163 4.99 -29.49 16.76
C GLU A 163 6.51 -29.46 16.96
N THR A 164 7.03 -28.48 17.71
CA THR A 164 8.47 -28.33 17.91
C THR A 164 8.93 -28.80 19.29
N ASN A 165 8.05 -29.50 20.04
CA ASN A 165 8.29 -29.97 21.41
C ASN A 165 8.70 -28.84 22.37
N ASN A 166 7.94 -27.73 22.38
CA ASN A 166 8.25 -26.54 23.20
C ASN A 166 9.62 -25.89 22.93
N ASN A 167 10.23 -26.11 21.76
CA ASN A 167 11.32 -25.23 21.35
C ASN A 167 10.77 -23.80 21.24
N THR A 168 11.51 -22.82 21.75
CA THR A 168 11.15 -21.39 21.85
C THR A 168 10.99 -20.66 20.51
N LYS A 169 10.69 -21.38 19.41
CA LYS A 169 10.46 -20.80 18.10
C LYS A 169 9.20 -19.95 18.13
N LYS A 170 9.34 -18.69 17.74
CA LYS A 170 8.24 -17.72 17.69
C LYS A 170 7.77 -17.51 16.25
N ALA A 171 6.62 -16.85 16.10
CA ALA A 171 6.11 -16.41 14.81
C ALA A 171 7.16 -15.68 13.95
N GLU A 172 8.08 -14.93 14.57
CA GLU A 172 9.18 -14.24 13.90
C GLU A 172 10.14 -15.23 13.22
N ASP A 173 10.56 -16.29 13.92
CA ASP A 173 11.45 -17.32 13.36
C ASP A 173 10.75 -18.08 12.20
N TRP A 174 9.45 -18.32 12.35
CA TRP A 174 8.65 -18.92 11.30
C TRP A 174 8.57 -18.01 10.07
N TRP A 175 8.37 -16.70 10.25
CA TRP A 175 8.41 -15.74 9.14
C TRP A 175 9.77 -15.77 8.45
N GLU A 176 10.88 -15.66 9.18
CA GLU A 176 12.23 -15.68 8.59
C GLU A 176 12.48 -16.93 7.75
N THR A 177 12.00 -18.08 8.22
CA THR A 177 12.11 -19.36 7.51
C THR A 177 11.24 -19.40 6.24
N ASN A 178 10.08 -18.74 6.22
CA ASN A 178 9.07 -18.92 5.18
C ASN A 178 8.86 -17.71 4.25
N LYS A 179 9.37 -16.52 4.59
CA LYS A 179 9.17 -15.25 3.86
C LYS A 179 9.51 -15.36 2.37
N LYS A 180 10.55 -16.13 2.04
CA LYS A 180 10.93 -16.43 0.65
C LYS A 180 9.85 -17.19 -0.12
N SER A 181 9.26 -18.21 0.50
CA SER A 181 8.19 -19.01 -0.12
C SER A 181 6.93 -18.16 -0.32
N ILE A 182 6.61 -17.29 0.65
CA ILE A 182 5.47 -16.38 0.59
C ILE A 182 5.63 -15.39 -0.57
N TRP A 183 6.80 -14.74 -0.68
CA TRP A 183 7.08 -13.84 -1.80
C TRP A 183 6.98 -14.54 -3.16
N ASN A 184 7.58 -15.73 -3.28
CA ASN A 184 7.50 -16.52 -4.52
C ASN A 184 6.08 -16.97 -4.85
N ALA A 185 5.23 -17.23 -3.85
CA ALA A 185 3.80 -17.48 -4.08
C ALA A 185 3.09 -16.23 -4.65
N MET A 186 3.39 -15.04 -4.14
CA MET A 186 2.87 -13.79 -4.75
C MET A 186 3.30 -13.65 -6.21
N LEU A 187 4.56 -13.94 -6.52
CA LEU A 187 5.08 -13.95 -7.90
C LEU A 187 4.34 -14.97 -8.79
N CYS A 188 4.07 -16.18 -8.28
CA CYS A 188 3.23 -17.17 -8.96
C CYS A 188 1.85 -16.60 -9.29
N GLY A 189 1.22 -15.93 -8.33
CA GLY A 189 -0.07 -15.27 -8.48
C GLY A 189 -0.05 -14.23 -9.58
N TYR A 190 0.93 -13.33 -9.53
CA TYR A 190 1.13 -12.30 -10.54
C TYR A 190 1.27 -12.92 -11.94
N LYS A 191 2.02 -14.02 -12.10
CA LYS A 191 2.10 -14.71 -13.40
C LYS A 191 0.76 -15.29 -13.85
N LYS A 192 -0.03 -15.85 -12.92
CA LYS A 192 -1.38 -16.38 -13.17
C LYS A 192 -2.40 -15.30 -13.60
N SER A 193 -2.16 -14.01 -13.33
CA SER A 193 -2.96 -12.90 -13.89
C SER A 193 -2.77 -12.69 -15.40
N GLY A 194 -1.90 -13.48 -16.04
CA GLY A 194 -1.54 -13.37 -17.46
C GLY A 194 -0.31 -12.49 -17.71
N ASN A 195 0.34 -11.98 -16.67
CA ASN A 195 1.63 -11.29 -16.76
C ASN A 195 2.77 -12.32 -16.88
N LYS A 196 3.11 -12.69 -18.12
CA LYS A 196 3.97 -13.86 -18.40
C LYS A 196 5.45 -13.69 -18.04
N ILE A 197 5.95 -12.46 -17.97
CA ILE A 197 7.38 -12.16 -17.76
C ILE A 197 7.53 -11.50 -16.39
N ILE A 198 8.33 -12.14 -15.54
CA ILE A 198 8.78 -11.58 -14.26
C ILE A 198 10.24 -11.21 -14.42
N ASP A 199 10.58 -9.95 -14.17
CA ASP A 199 11.98 -9.53 -14.17
C ASP A 199 12.75 -10.24 -13.06
N ARG A 200 13.98 -10.68 -13.33
CA ARG A 200 14.81 -11.38 -12.35
C ARG A 200 15.08 -10.54 -11.10
N SER A 201 15.03 -9.21 -11.20
CA SER A 201 15.12 -8.29 -10.05
C SER A 201 13.98 -8.49 -9.03
N TRP A 202 12.83 -9.02 -9.45
CA TRP A 202 11.71 -9.29 -8.53
C TRP A 202 11.97 -10.52 -7.66
N CYS A 203 13.00 -11.31 -7.97
CA CYS A 203 13.43 -12.44 -7.15
C CYS A 203 14.09 -12.03 -5.83
N THR A 204 14.53 -10.78 -5.74
CA THR A 204 15.06 -10.21 -4.51
C THR A 204 13.89 -9.99 -3.55
N ILE A 205 13.93 -10.69 -2.41
CA ILE A 205 12.88 -10.60 -1.40
C ILE A 205 12.83 -9.16 -0.89
N PRO A 206 11.65 -8.52 -0.86
CA PRO A 206 11.49 -7.21 -0.26
C PRO A 206 11.90 -7.25 1.22
N THR A 207 12.75 -6.33 1.67
CA THR A 207 13.23 -6.29 3.05
C THR A 207 12.56 -5.16 3.82
N THR A 208 12.10 -5.46 5.03
CA THR A 208 11.38 -4.54 5.92
C THR A 208 12.16 -4.13 7.15
N GLU A 209 13.32 -4.75 7.41
CA GLU A 209 13.83 -5.10 8.75
C GLU A 209 13.77 -4.02 9.84
N LYS A 210 13.53 -2.74 9.52
CA LYS A 210 13.46 -1.65 10.49
C LYS A 210 12.38 -0.58 10.25
N THR A 211 11.54 -0.65 9.22
CA THR A 211 10.55 0.42 8.96
C THR A 211 9.21 0.07 9.59
N PRO A 212 8.67 0.84 10.56
CA PRO A 212 7.34 0.61 11.12
C PRO A 212 6.22 0.62 10.07
N GLN A 213 5.15 -0.16 10.29
CA GLN A 213 4.04 -0.30 9.34
C GLN A 213 3.39 1.05 8.98
N PHE A 214 3.17 1.92 9.98
CA PHE A 214 2.65 3.26 9.78
C PHE A 214 3.44 4.06 8.72
N LEU A 215 4.77 4.03 8.78
CA LEU A 215 5.61 4.76 7.84
C LEU A 215 5.55 4.17 6.43
N ARG A 216 5.38 2.85 6.30
CA ARG A 216 5.17 2.20 5.00
C ARG A 216 3.84 2.63 4.38
N TRP A 217 2.79 2.76 5.18
CA TRP A 217 1.49 3.27 4.71
C TRP A 217 1.56 4.75 4.35
N ILE A 218 2.29 5.59 5.10
CA ILE A 218 2.53 6.99 4.75
C ILE A 218 3.24 7.08 3.39
N LYS A 219 4.26 6.26 3.17
CA LYS A 219 5.00 6.23 1.89
C LYS A 219 4.10 5.79 0.73
N GLU A 220 3.24 4.79 0.94
CA GLU A 220 2.25 4.35 -0.05
C GLU A 220 1.23 5.47 -0.35
N TRP A 221 0.76 6.20 0.66
CA TRP A 221 -0.12 7.36 0.49
C TRP A 221 0.56 8.51 -0.25
N GLY A 222 1.75 8.91 0.19
CA GLY A 222 2.49 10.05 -0.36
C GLY A 222 2.77 9.88 -1.86
N LYS A 223 3.13 8.66 -2.28
CA LYS A 223 3.33 8.36 -3.70
C LYS A 223 2.05 8.57 -4.51
N ASN A 224 0.91 8.06 -4.04
CA ASN A 224 -0.36 8.19 -4.74
C ASN A 224 -0.83 9.66 -4.79
N VAL A 225 -0.67 10.40 -3.69
CA VAL A 225 -0.97 11.85 -3.64
C VAL A 225 -0.12 12.62 -4.64
N CYS A 226 1.19 12.39 -4.70
CA CYS A 226 2.04 13.11 -5.65
C CYS A 226 1.69 12.79 -7.10
N ILE A 227 1.38 11.53 -7.43
CA ILE A 227 0.93 11.14 -8.77
C ILE A 227 -0.36 11.86 -9.15
N GLU A 228 -1.36 11.87 -8.27
CA GLU A 228 -2.62 12.58 -8.53
C GLU A 228 -2.42 14.09 -8.60
N LYS A 229 -1.63 14.66 -7.68
CA LYS A 229 -1.33 16.10 -7.64
C LYS A 229 -0.74 16.59 -8.95
N GLU A 230 0.27 15.89 -9.47
CA GLU A 230 0.91 16.25 -10.74
C GLU A 230 -0.04 16.11 -11.92
N LYS A 231 -0.98 15.15 -11.88
CA LYS A 231 -2.06 15.04 -12.88
C LYS A 231 -2.98 16.27 -12.84
N TYR A 232 -3.42 16.71 -11.67
CA TYR A 232 -4.24 17.92 -11.54
C TYR A 232 -3.47 19.18 -11.97
N LYS A 233 -2.22 19.35 -11.51
CA LYS A 233 -1.36 20.47 -11.93
C LYS A 233 -1.21 20.52 -13.45
N LYS A 234 -1.00 19.37 -14.10
CA LYS A 234 -0.88 19.28 -15.56
C LYS A 234 -2.18 19.67 -16.27
N ASN A 235 -3.33 19.22 -15.76
CA ASN A 235 -4.62 19.58 -16.35
C ASN A 235 -4.89 21.08 -16.25
N VAL A 236 -4.67 21.67 -15.07
CA VAL A 236 -4.80 23.12 -14.86
C VAL A 236 -3.85 23.89 -15.78
N LYS A 237 -2.57 23.50 -15.87
CA LYS A 237 -1.62 24.13 -16.81
C LYS A 237 -2.13 24.09 -18.25
N SER A 238 -2.59 22.92 -18.70
CA SER A 238 -3.05 22.72 -20.07
C SER A 238 -4.27 23.58 -20.40
N GLU A 239 -5.29 23.56 -19.54
CA GLU A 239 -6.57 24.25 -19.81
C GLU A 239 -6.52 25.74 -19.47
N CYS A 240 -5.58 26.19 -18.64
CA CYS A 240 -5.39 27.60 -18.26
C CYS A 240 -4.22 28.30 -18.95
N SER A 241 -3.55 27.67 -19.94
CA SER A 241 -2.32 28.19 -20.57
C SER A 241 -2.47 29.60 -21.17
N ASN A 242 -3.66 29.97 -21.63
CA ASN A 242 -3.94 31.27 -22.26
C ASN A 242 -4.64 32.26 -21.32
N VAL A 243 -4.87 31.89 -20.05
CA VAL A 243 -5.58 32.71 -19.08
C VAL A 243 -4.56 33.47 -18.24
N SER A 244 -4.33 34.73 -18.58
CA SER A 244 -3.42 35.62 -17.84
C SER A 244 -4.08 36.27 -16.62
N ASN A 245 -5.42 36.35 -16.60
CA ASN A 245 -6.22 36.76 -15.46
C ASN A 245 -7.59 36.09 -15.55
N ILE A 246 -8.06 35.50 -14.45
CA ILE A 246 -9.40 34.91 -14.45
C ILE A 246 -10.45 36.03 -14.47
N ASP A 247 -11.21 36.05 -15.55
CA ASP A 247 -12.52 36.68 -15.56
C ASP A 247 -13.57 35.64 -15.15
N LEU A 248 -14.36 35.98 -14.13
CA LEU A 248 -15.46 35.15 -13.65
C LEU A 248 -16.73 35.35 -14.50
N ASP A 249 -16.71 36.24 -15.51
CA ASP A 249 -17.78 36.38 -16.48
C ASP A 249 -17.95 35.06 -17.29
N PRO A 250 -19.12 34.40 -17.23
CA PRO A 250 -19.42 33.19 -17.97
C PRO A 250 -19.27 33.32 -19.51
N GLN A 251 -19.25 34.55 -20.04
CA GLN A 251 -19.13 34.82 -21.49
C GLN A 251 -17.68 34.91 -21.98
N ALA A 252 -16.69 34.96 -21.10
CA ALA A 252 -15.28 34.94 -21.48
C ALA A 252 -14.86 33.54 -21.95
N SER A 253 -14.69 33.35 -23.27
CA SER A 253 -14.44 32.03 -23.87
C SER A 253 -13.14 31.34 -23.42
N GLU A 254 -12.19 32.12 -22.89
CA GLU A 254 -10.89 31.63 -22.44
C GLU A 254 -10.95 30.98 -21.04
N SER A 255 -11.92 31.37 -20.19
CA SER A 255 -12.08 30.86 -18.82
C SER A 255 -12.94 29.59 -18.72
N THR A 256 -13.71 29.25 -19.77
CA THR A 256 -14.76 28.23 -19.71
C THR A 256 -14.25 26.82 -19.37
N LYS A 257 -13.02 26.47 -19.79
CA LYS A 257 -12.38 25.17 -19.46
C LYS A 257 -11.44 25.22 -18.26
N CYS A 258 -10.79 26.38 -18.04
CA CYS A 258 -9.86 26.58 -16.95
C CYS A 258 -10.54 26.52 -15.57
N ILE A 259 -11.66 27.25 -15.39
CA ILE A 259 -12.37 27.31 -14.10
C ILE A 259 -12.79 25.91 -13.58
N PRO A 260 -13.41 25.03 -14.39
CA PRO A 260 -13.71 23.67 -13.97
C PRO A 260 -12.49 22.86 -13.48
N GLU A 261 -11.35 22.96 -14.14
CA GLU A 261 -10.13 22.23 -13.72
C GLU A 261 -9.55 22.79 -12.42
N ILE A 262 -9.59 24.11 -12.22
CA ILE A 262 -9.20 24.74 -10.95
C ILE A 262 -10.11 24.25 -9.82
N ARG A 263 -11.43 24.26 -10.01
CA ARG A 263 -12.39 23.78 -8.99
C ARG A 263 -12.17 22.31 -8.63
N LYS A 264 -11.92 21.45 -9.63
CA LYS A 264 -11.57 20.04 -9.39
C LYS A 264 -10.29 19.92 -8.56
N TYR A 265 -9.27 20.72 -8.86
CA TYR A 265 -8.01 20.70 -8.12
C TYR A 265 -8.18 21.18 -6.68
N GLN A 266 -8.97 22.25 -6.45
CA GLN A 266 -9.32 22.72 -5.11
C GLN A 266 -10.06 21.66 -4.30
N GLU A 267 -11.10 21.04 -4.87
CA GLU A 267 -11.86 20.01 -4.16
C GLU A 267 -10.97 18.82 -3.79
N TRP A 268 -10.12 18.39 -4.72
CA TRP A 268 -9.13 17.36 -4.47
C TRP A 268 -8.16 17.75 -3.34
N SER A 269 -7.61 18.98 -3.40
CA SER A 269 -6.64 19.50 -2.43
C SER A 269 -7.24 19.57 -1.04
N ARG A 270 -8.49 20.06 -0.92
CA ARG A 270 -9.24 20.10 0.35
C ARG A 270 -9.42 18.73 0.97
N LYS A 271 -9.75 17.71 0.18
CA LYS A 271 -9.89 16.35 0.71
C LYS A 271 -8.53 15.78 1.14
N ARG A 272 -7.46 16.06 0.40
CA ARG A 272 -6.11 15.57 0.73
C ARG A 272 -5.49 16.30 1.91
N SER A 273 -5.77 17.59 2.11
CA SER A 273 -5.28 18.34 3.26
C SER A 273 -5.81 17.77 4.57
N ILE A 274 -7.08 17.36 4.63
CA ILE A 274 -7.67 16.69 5.80
C ILE A 274 -6.94 15.37 6.11
N GLN A 275 -6.64 14.57 5.06
CA GLN A 275 -5.87 13.33 5.24
C GLN A 275 -4.43 13.61 5.70
N TRP A 276 -3.80 14.64 5.13
CA TRP A 276 -2.45 15.04 5.46
C TRP A 276 -2.32 15.54 6.91
N GLU A 277 -3.27 16.35 7.36
CA GLU A 277 -3.34 16.84 8.73
C GLU A 277 -3.41 15.65 9.71
N ALA A 278 -4.31 14.69 9.45
CA ALA A 278 -4.42 13.47 10.24
C ALA A 278 -3.11 12.67 10.25
N ILE A 279 -2.50 12.43 9.09
CA ILE A 279 -1.20 11.73 8.99
C ILE A 279 -0.10 12.46 9.77
N SER A 280 -0.03 13.78 9.65
CA SER A 280 0.98 14.61 10.30
C SER A 280 0.85 14.61 11.82
N GLU A 281 -0.38 14.68 12.33
CA GLU A 281 -0.66 14.49 13.76
C GLU A 281 -0.29 13.08 14.23
N GLY A 282 -0.65 12.07 13.43
CA GLY A 282 -0.29 10.67 13.66
C GLY A 282 1.22 10.50 13.80
N TYR A 283 1.98 11.03 12.85
CA TYR A 283 3.44 10.98 12.84
C TYR A 283 4.05 11.54 14.12
N LYS A 284 3.65 12.76 14.53
CA LYS A 284 4.11 13.39 15.78
C LYS A 284 3.88 12.48 16.98
N LYS A 285 2.70 11.86 17.04
CA LYS A 285 2.34 10.94 18.13
C LYS A 285 3.11 9.62 18.11
N TYR A 286 3.31 9.01 16.94
CA TYR A 286 4.03 7.73 16.82
C TYR A 286 5.53 7.89 17.01
N LYS A 287 6.12 9.04 16.64
CA LYS A 287 7.55 9.32 16.80
C LYS A 287 8.05 9.19 18.24
N GLY A 288 7.21 9.47 19.23
CA GLY A 288 7.53 9.30 20.65
C GLY A 288 7.60 7.85 21.14
N LYS A 289 7.29 6.85 20.30
CA LYS A 289 7.26 5.43 20.69
C LYS A 289 8.58 4.73 20.41
N ASP A 290 8.83 3.65 21.15
CA ASP A 290 10.05 2.84 21.03
C ASP A 290 10.32 2.33 19.62
N GLU A 291 9.27 1.89 18.91
CA GLU A 291 9.34 1.41 17.53
C GLU A 291 9.84 2.47 16.53
N PHE A 292 9.74 3.76 16.89
CA PHE A 292 10.10 4.91 16.04
C PHE A 292 11.36 5.62 16.52
N LYS A 293 12.07 5.11 17.54
CA LYS A 293 13.28 5.74 18.10
C LYS A 293 14.39 5.99 17.07
N ASN A 294 14.42 5.20 16.00
CA ASN A 294 15.42 5.33 14.93
C ASN A 294 15.00 6.29 13.79
N VAL A 295 13.78 6.85 13.87
CA VAL A 295 13.24 7.79 12.89
C VAL A 295 13.73 9.19 13.27
N LYS A 296 14.55 9.79 12.41
CA LYS A 296 15.25 11.05 12.72
C LYS A 296 14.40 12.25 12.32
N GLU A 297 13.67 12.11 11.23
CA GLU A 297 13.00 13.16 10.49
C GLU A 297 11.91 13.80 11.38
N PRO A 298 11.93 15.12 11.60
CA PRO A 298 11.11 15.85 12.57
C PRO A 298 9.61 15.69 12.31
N ASP A 299 9.21 15.62 11.04
CA ASP A 299 7.82 15.47 10.63
C ASP A 299 7.65 14.53 9.43
N ALA A 300 6.39 14.31 9.05
CA ALA A 300 6.03 13.41 7.95
C ALA A 300 6.49 13.93 6.58
N ASN A 301 6.62 15.25 6.40
CA ASN A 301 7.05 15.87 5.15
C ASN A 301 8.52 15.56 4.91
N GLU A 302 9.38 15.84 5.90
CA GLU A 302 10.80 15.50 5.84
C GLU A 302 11.02 13.99 5.69
N TYR A 303 10.22 13.16 6.38
CA TYR A 303 10.26 11.72 6.21
C TYR A 303 9.99 11.27 4.76
N LEU A 304 8.93 11.81 4.13
CA LEU A 304 8.60 11.46 2.75
C LEU A 304 9.66 11.94 1.76
N ASN A 305 10.21 13.13 1.96
CA ASN A 305 11.27 13.70 1.12
C ASN A 305 12.55 12.87 1.17
N GLU A 306 12.96 12.39 2.36
CA GLU A 306 14.17 11.58 2.50
C GLU A 306 13.98 10.13 2.06
N HIS A 307 12.83 9.52 2.38
CA HIS A 307 12.64 8.07 2.25
C HIS A 307 11.82 7.65 1.02
N CYS A 308 11.28 8.60 0.27
CA CYS A 308 10.49 8.32 -0.92
C CYS A 308 10.84 9.25 -2.09
N SER A 309 11.74 8.77 -2.96
CA SER A 309 12.15 9.48 -4.18
C SER A 309 11.03 9.76 -5.19
N LYS A 310 9.86 9.10 -5.05
CA LYS A 310 8.66 9.33 -5.87
C LYS A 310 7.58 10.14 -5.14
N CYS A 311 7.89 10.61 -3.94
CA CYS A 311 7.03 11.41 -3.09
C CYS A 311 7.44 12.90 -2.94
N PRO A 312 8.44 13.49 -3.63
CA PRO A 312 8.64 14.93 -3.54
C PRO A 312 7.46 15.62 -4.24
N CYS A 313 6.52 16.07 -3.44
CA CYS A 313 5.48 17.02 -3.80
C CYS A 313 5.13 17.80 -2.54
N GLY A 314 4.93 19.11 -2.63
CA GLY A 314 4.52 19.90 -1.47
C GLY A 314 3.25 19.28 -0.86
N TYR A 315 3.28 18.92 0.43
CA TYR A 315 2.07 18.42 1.10
C TYR A 315 1.36 19.54 1.86
N ASN A 316 2.13 20.46 2.42
CA ASN A 316 1.61 21.59 3.21
C ASN A 316 0.91 22.65 2.34
N ASP A 317 1.31 22.79 1.07
CA ASP A 317 0.70 23.74 0.14
C ASP A 317 -0.75 23.36 -0.24
N MET A 318 -1.20 22.13 0.08
CA MET A 318 -2.57 21.68 -0.15
C MET A 318 -3.58 22.44 0.72
N GLU A 319 -3.16 22.86 1.93
CA GLU A 319 -3.96 23.71 2.82
C GLU A 319 -4.11 25.12 2.26
N GLU A 320 -3.02 25.68 1.73
CA GLU A 320 -2.97 27.04 1.19
C GLU A 320 -3.84 27.24 -0.06
N MET A 321 -4.31 26.16 -0.70
CA MET A 321 -5.28 26.21 -1.80
C MET A 321 -6.72 26.43 -1.32
N ASN A 322 -6.94 26.40 0.01
CA ASN A 322 -8.23 26.55 0.67
C ASN A 322 -8.31 27.82 1.54
N ASN A 323 -7.39 28.78 1.38
CA ASN A 323 -7.41 30.02 2.16
C ASN A 323 -8.73 30.77 1.93
N ASN A 324 -9.57 30.84 2.96
CA ASN A 324 -10.89 31.49 2.94
C ASN A 324 -10.81 33.03 2.94
N GLU A 325 -9.60 33.59 3.03
CA GLU A 325 -9.37 35.04 3.07
C GLU A 325 -9.40 35.67 1.66
N ASP A 326 -9.15 34.87 0.62
CA ASP A 326 -9.15 35.35 -0.76
C ASP A 326 -10.57 35.38 -1.32
N ASN A 327 -10.87 36.37 -2.18
CA ASN A 327 -12.03 36.24 -3.05
C ASN A 327 -11.80 35.12 -4.10
N GLU A 328 -12.87 34.57 -4.69
CA GLU A 328 -12.78 33.41 -5.60
C GLU A 328 -11.78 33.62 -6.74
N LYS A 329 -11.70 34.86 -7.26
CA LYS A 329 -10.78 35.23 -8.33
C LYS A 329 -9.31 35.18 -7.88
N GLU A 330 -9.00 35.74 -6.72
CA GLU A 330 -7.65 35.70 -6.13
C GLU A 330 -7.21 34.27 -5.82
N ALA A 331 -8.10 33.45 -5.26
CA ALA A 331 -7.83 32.04 -4.98
C ALA A 331 -7.49 31.27 -6.28
N PHE A 332 -8.23 31.51 -7.35
CA PHE A 332 -7.97 30.82 -8.61
C PHE A 332 -6.68 31.31 -9.29
N ASN A 333 -6.40 32.61 -9.27
CA ASN A 333 -5.14 33.16 -9.78
C ASN A 333 -3.94 32.58 -9.03
N ARG A 334 -4.01 32.47 -7.70
CA ARG A 334 -2.98 31.81 -6.88
C ARG A 334 -2.76 30.36 -7.30
N ILE A 335 -3.81 29.63 -7.64
CA ILE A 335 -3.68 28.24 -8.11
C ILE A 335 -2.96 28.19 -9.45
N ILE A 336 -3.28 29.08 -10.40
CA ILE A 336 -2.57 29.18 -11.68
C ILE A 336 -1.06 29.43 -11.47
N GLU A 337 -0.70 30.31 -10.53
CA GLU A 337 0.70 30.56 -10.18
C GLU A 337 1.36 29.31 -9.57
N LYS A 338 0.70 28.69 -8.58
CA LYS A 338 1.24 27.53 -7.85
C LYS A 338 1.43 26.30 -8.70
N VAL A 339 0.56 26.04 -9.69
CA VAL A 339 0.76 24.86 -10.55
C VAL A 339 2.08 24.95 -11.30
N ASN A 340 2.56 26.16 -11.61
CA ASN A 340 3.83 26.38 -12.32
C ASN A 340 5.07 26.15 -11.46
N ILE A 341 4.94 26.11 -10.14
CA ILE A 341 6.04 25.83 -9.22
C ILE A 341 6.35 24.31 -9.28
N PRO A 342 7.62 23.91 -9.49
CA PRO A 342 8.03 22.52 -9.36
C PRO A 342 7.71 21.97 -7.97
N ALA A 343 7.59 20.64 -7.85
CA ALA A 343 7.58 20.03 -6.53
C ALA A 343 8.91 20.33 -5.81
N GLU A 344 8.83 20.77 -4.54
CA GLU A 344 9.97 20.97 -3.64
C GLU A 344 10.66 19.65 -3.28
#